data_AF-A0A2U2D9M4-F1
#
_entry.id   AF-A0A2U2D9M4-F1
#
_cell.length_a   1.000
_cell.length_b   1.000
_cell.length_c   1.000
_cell.angle_alpha   90.00
_cell.angle_beta   90.00
_cell.angle_gamma   90.00
#
_symmetry.space_group_name_H-M   'P 1'
#
loop_
_entity.id
_entity.type
_entity.pdbx_description
1 polymer ?
#
loop_
_entity_poly.entity_id
_entity_poly.type
_entity_poly.pdbx_seq_one_letter_code
_entity_poly.pdbx_strand_id
1 'polypeptide(L)'
;MRQAASDALIFVEGLNRDEFFDDKRTQQAVVMSLIIIGEAATKIMDRHAEFATQNPHVPWRSMRGMRNRIAHGYFDINLEVVWDTVQTALPELLKVLPTDPT
;
A
#
# COMPACT_ATOMS: atom_id res chain seq x y z
N MET A 1 -1.26 -8.78 3.27
CA MET A 1 -1.63 -7.35 3.18
C MET A 1 -1.09 -6.56 4.36
N ARG A 2 -1.47 -6.91 5.60
CA ARG A 2 -0.98 -6.24 6.82
C ARG A 2 0.55 -6.18 6.91
N GLN A 3 1.24 -7.32 6.71
CA GLN A 3 2.71 -7.34 6.72
C GLN A 3 3.32 -6.36 5.73
N ALA A 4 2.90 -6.38 4.45
CA ALA A 4 3.39 -5.45 3.44
C ALA A 4 3.12 -3.97 3.79
N ALA A 5 1.98 -3.67 4.42
CA ALA A 5 1.70 -2.31 4.92
C ALA A 5 2.66 -1.92 6.05
N SER A 6 2.97 -2.85 6.96
CA SER A 6 3.97 -2.65 8.01
C SER A 6 5.38 -2.48 7.45
N ASP A 7 5.78 -3.31 6.49
CA ASP A 7 7.11 -3.25 5.87
C ASP A 7 7.33 -1.90 5.19
N ALA A 8 6.32 -1.39 4.46
CA ALA A 8 6.40 -0.08 3.84
C ALA A 8 6.64 1.06 4.84
N LEU A 9 6.04 0.99 6.04
CA LEU A 9 6.26 1.97 7.11
C LEU A 9 7.67 1.84 7.70
N ILE A 10 8.15 0.61 7.89
CA ILE A 10 9.50 0.34 8.40
C ILE A 10 10.57 0.87 7.43
N PHE A 11 10.39 0.69 6.12
CA PHE A 11 11.37 1.16 5.13
C PHE A 11 11.56 2.67 5.10
N VAL A 12 10.54 3.44 5.51
CA VAL A 12 10.63 4.91 5.54
C VAL A 12 10.88 5.45 6.96
N GLU A 13 11.07 4.57 7.95
CA GLU A 13 11.26 5.00 9.32
C GLU A 13 12.52 5.86 9.46
N GLY A 14 12.37 7.04 10.06
CA GLY A 14 13.45 8.00 10.26
C GLY A 14 13.85 8.79 9.01
N LEU A 15 13.27 8.51 7.84
CA LEU A 15 13.51 9.29 6.63
C LEU A 15 12.56 10.50 6.57
N ASN A 16 13.09 11.63 6.12
CA ASN A 16 12.28 12.71 5.61
C ASN A 16 11.98 12.51 4.11
N ARG A 17 11.16 13.39 3.54
CA ARG A 17 10.70 13.29 2.15
C ARG A 17 11.83 13.39 1.12
N ASP A 18 12.76 14.31 1.31
CA ASP A 18 13.87 14.52 0.37
C ASP A 18 14.82 13.31 0.40
N GLU A 19 15.10 12.77 1.58
CA GLU A 19 15.89 11.53 1.75
C GLU A 19 15.22 10.33 1.06
N PHE A 20 13.89 10.21 1.16
CA PHE A 20 13.15 9.19 0.44
C PHE A 20 13.22 9.39 -1.09
N PHE A 21 13.21 10.63 -1.58
CA PHE A 21 13.27 10.96 -3.01
C PHE A 21 14.65 10.69 -3.61
N ASP A 22 15.69 10.75 -2.79
CA ASP A 22 17.06 10.43 -3.20
C ASP A 22 17.43 8.94 -2.99
N ASP A 23 16.68 8.17 -2.19
CA ASP A 23 16.92 6.74 -1.99
C ASP A 23 16.09 5.83 -2.89
N LYS A 24 16.65 5.50 -4.06
CA LYS A 24 16.02 4.60 -5.03
C LYS A 24 15.72 3.20 -4.49
N ARG A 25 16.53 2.67 -3.57
CA ARG A 25 16.32 1.33 -3.01
C ARG A 25 15.08 1.30 -2.12
N THR A 26 14.96 2.30 -1.26
CA THR A 26 13.79 2.47 -0.39
C THR A 26 12.52 2.71 -1.20
N GLN A 27 12.58 3.53 -2.26
CA GLN A 27 11.46 3.70 -3.19
C GLN A 27 10.99 2.37 -3.79
N GLN A 28 11.93 1.54 -4.27
CA GLN A 28 11.58 0.25 -4.87
C GLN A 28 10.97 -0.71 -3.84
N ALA A 29 11.48 -0.74 -2.62
CA ALA A 29 10.96 -1.56 -1.53
C ALA A 29 9.51 -1.15 -1.17
N VAL A 30 9.27 0.15 -1.00
CA VAL A 30 7.94 0.72 -0.73
C VAL A 30 6.96 0.42 -1.87
N VAL A 31 7.38 0.67 -3.12
CA VAL A 31 6.55 0.41 -4.30
C VAL A 31 6.15 -1.06 -4.38
N MET A 32 7.06 -1.98 -4.09
CA MET A 32 6.75 -3.41 -4.07
C MET A 32 5.70 -3.75 -2.99
N SER A 33 5.84 -3.18 -1.79
CA SER A 33 4.84 -3.34 -0.73
C SER A 33 3.46 -2.86 -1.16
N LEU A 34 3.36 -1.70 -1.82
CA LEU A 34 2.10 -1.17 -2.36
C LEU A 34 1.49 -2.07 -3.45
N ILE A 35 2.31 -2.66 -4.32
CA ILE A 35 1.86 -3.65 -5.31
C ILE A 35 1.26 -4.87 -4.61
N ILE A 36 1.94 -5.42 -3.60
CA ILE A 36 1.47 -6.60 -2.84
C ILE A 36 0.12 -6.30 -2.17
N ILE A 37 -0.03 -5.12 -1.57
CA ILE A 37 -1.28 -4.68 -0.94
C ILE A 37 -2.40 -4.62 -1.98
N GLY A 38 -2.19 -3.95 -3.11
CA GLY A 38 -3.23 -3.82 -4.13
C GLY A 38 -3.56 -5.13 -4.85
N GLU A 39 -2.60 -6.03 -5.02
CA GLU A 39 -2.82 -7.38 -5.56
C GLU A 39 -3.68 -8.22 -4.59
N ALA A 40 -3.38 -8.16 -3.28
CA ALA A 40 -4.20 -8.82 -2.26
C ALA A 40 -5.65 -8.27 -2.24
N ALA A 41 -5.81 -6.94 -2.31
CA ALA A 41 -7.12 -6.32 -2.38
C ALA A 41 -7.91 -6.74 -3.63
N THR A 42 -7.22 -6.82 -4.78
CA THR A 42 -7.82 -7.26 -6.04
C THR A 42 -8.32 -8.70 -5.93
N LYS A 43 -7.49 -9.62 -5.42
CA LYS A 43 -7.88 -11.02 -5.22
C LYS A 43 -9.07 -11.17 -4.29
N ILE A 44 -9.14 -10.38 -3.21
CA ILE A 44 -10.28 -10.41 -2.28
C ILE A 44 -11.55 -9.92 -2.99
N MET A 45 -11.50 -8.80 -3.71
CA MET A 45 -12.67 -8.31 -4.44
C MET A 45 -13.14 -9.27 -5.52
N ASP A 46 -12.22 -9.91 -6.25
CA ASP A 46 -12.56 -10.77 -7.38
C ASP A 46 -13.04 -12.17 -6.92
N ARG A 47 -12.50 -12.71 -5.82
CA ARG A 47 -12.79 -14.08 -5.33
C ARG A 47 -13.74 -14.14 -4.14
N HIS A 48 -13.84 -13.04 -3.38
CA HIS A 48 -14.63 -12.93 -2.15
C HIS A 48 -15.40 -11.61 -2.12
N ALA A 49 -16.10 -11.29 -3.22
CA ALA A 49 -16.80 -10.01 -3.39
C ALA A 49 -17.80 -9.68 -2.26
N GLU A 50 -18.50 -10.69 -1.73
CA GLU A 50 -19.43 -10.53 -0.62
C GLU A 50 -18.70 -10.05 0.65
N PHE A 51 -17.56 -10.65 0.99
CA PHE A 51 -16.73 -10.22 2.12
C PHE A 51 -16.26 -8.77 1.96
N ALA A 52 -15.80 -8.38 0.77
CA ALA A 52 -15.40 -7.00 0.50
C ALA A 52 -16.57 -6.02 0.66
N THR A 53 -17.78 -6.42 0.25
CA THR A 53 -19.00 -5.61 0.36
C THR A 53 -19.46 -5.47 1.82
N GLN A 54 -19.30 -6.52 2.63
CA GLN A 54 -19.60 -6.50 4.07
C GLN A 54 -18.54 -5.72 4.89
N ASN A 55 -17.36 -5.46 4.32
CA ASN A 55 -16.29 -4.69 4.95
C ASN A 55 -15.96 -3.41 4.17
N PRO A 56 -16.92 -2.46 4.03
CA PRO A 56 -16.74 -1.27 3.19
C PRO A 56 -15.78 -0.24 3.79
N HIS A 57 -15.45 -0.36 5.08
CA HIS A 57 -14.51 0.49 5.79
C HIS A 57 -13.06 0.23 5.36
N VAL A 58 -12.76 -0.93 4.76
CA VAL A 58 -11.45 -1.21 4.17
C VAL A 58 -11.43 -0.66 2.73
N PRO A 59 -10.41 0.13 2.33
CA PRO A 59 -10.39 0.85 1.06
C PRO A 59 -9.98 -0.03 -0.14
N TRP A 60 -10.71 -1.14 -0.38
CA TRP A 60 -10.37 -2.16 -1.38
C TRP A 60 -10.12 -1.60 -2.79
N ARG A 61 -11.02 -0.74 -3.26
CA ARG A 61 -10.94 -0.14 -4.61
C ARG A 61 -9.74 0.79 -4.74
N SER A 62 -9.44 1.58 -3.71
CA SER A 62 -8.27 2.46 -3.70
C SER A 62 -6.97 1.67 -3.75
N MET A 63 -6.87 0.56 -3.01
CA MET A 63 -5.69 -0.31 -3.04
C MET A 63 -5.49 -0.95 -4.43
N ARG A 64 -6.54 -1.46 -5.07
CA ARG A 64 -6.48 -1.95 -6.46
C ARG A 64 -6.08 -0.84 -7.44
N GLY A 65 -6.66 0.35 -7.29
CA GLY A 65 -6.33 1.52 -8.10
C GLY A 65 -4.87 1.92 -8.00
N MET A 66 -4.29 1.91 -6.79
CA MET A 66 -2.87 2.21 -6.57
C MET A 66 -1.95 1.21 -7.27
N ARG A 67 -2.23 -0.09 -7.13
CA ARG A 67 -1.49 -1.14 -7.86
C ARG A 67 -1.58 -0.97 -9.37
N ASN A 68 -2.76 -0.64 -9.90
CA ASN A 68 -2.91 -0.38 -11.33
C ASN A 68 -2.11 0.82 -11.78
N ARG A 69 -2.11 1.92 -11.02
CA ARG A 69 -1.31 3.11 -11.32
C ARG A 69 0.19 2.81 -11.32
N ILE A 70 0.69 2.07 -10.33
CA ILE A 70 2.09 1.66 -10.26
C ILE A 70 2.45 0.75 -11.44
N ALA A 71 1.64 -0.28 -11.70
CA ALA A 71 1.93 -1.29 -12.73
C ALA A 71 1.86 -0.74 -14.16
N HIS A 72 1.03 0.29 -14.42
CA HIS A 72 0.94 0.95 -15.72
C HIS A 72 1.89 2.15 -15.87
N GLY A 73 2.47 2.63 -14.76
CA GLY A 73 3.36 3.79 -14.72
C GLY A 73 4.85 3.46 -14.65
N TYR A 74 5.31 2.35 -15.23
CA TYR A 74 6.68 1.80 -15.11
C TYR A 74 7.83 2.82 -15.30
N PHE A 75 7.60 3.96 -15.97
CA PHE A 75 8.59 5.03 -16.17
C PHE A 75 8.36 6.30 -15.33
N ASP A 76 7.15 6.56 -14.83
CA ASP A 76 6.79 7.78 -14.09
C ASP A 76 5.87 7.45 -12.91
N ILE A 77 6.37 6.65 -11.97
CA ILE A 77 5.72 6.52 -10.67
C ILE A 77 5.81 7.88 -9.98
N ASN A 78 4.66 8.49 -9.72
CA ASN A 78 4.60 9.72 -8.95
C ASN A 78 4.99 9.43 -7.49
N LEU A 79 6.24 9.74 -7.14
CA LEU A 79 6.82 9.49 -5.81
C LEU A 79 6.15 10.32 -4.70
N GLU A 80 5.55 11.47 -5.03
CA GLU A 80 4.71 12.23 -4.09
C GLU A 80 3.54 11.39 -3.60
N VAL A 81 2.83 10.78 -4.55
CA VAL A 81 1.67 9.95 -4.23
C VAL A 81 2.09 8.71 -3.44
N VAL A 82 3.26 8.14 -3.75
CA VAL A 82 3.81 7.01 -2.98
C VAL A 82 4.10 7.44 -1.54
N TRP A 83 4.84 8.54 -1.36
CA TRP A 83 5.19 9.08 -0.05
C TRP A 83 3.95 9.39 0.78
N ASP A 84 2.99 10.14 0.22
CA ASP A 84 1.74 10.49 0.90
C ASP A 84 0.93 9.24 1.28
N THR A 85 0.90 8.23 0.41
CA THR A 85 0.21 6.96 0.69
C THR A 85 0.83 6.27 1.89
N VAL A 86 2.16 6.22 1.97
CA VAL A 86 2.86 5.59 3.11
C VAL A 86 2.66 6.38 4.38
N GLN A 87 2.73 7.71 4.33
CA GLN A 87 2.63 8.56 5.52
C GLN A 87 1.20 8.67 6.07
N THR A 88 0.17 8.51 5.24
CA THR A 88 -1.22 8.77 5.63
C THR A 88 -2.14 7.56 5.51
N ALA A 89 -2.19 6.91 4.35
CA ALA A 89 -3.16 5.87 4.08
C ALA A 89 -2.79 4.52 4.71
N LEU A 90 -1.49 4.17 4.74
CA LEU A 90 -1.05 2.90 5.33
C LEU A 90 -1.25 2.82 6.85
N PRO A 91 -0.97 3.87 7.66
CA PRO A 91 -1.27 3.87 9.08
C PRO A 91 -2.77 3.66 9.36
N GLU A 92 -3.65 4.33 8.61
CA GLU A 92 -5.10 4.15 8.75
C GLU A 92 -5.54 2.74 8.31
N LEU A 93 -4.94 2.19 7.25
CA LEU A 93 -5.20 0.82 6.82
C LEU A 93 -4.86 -0.20 7.92
N LEU A 94 -3.73 -0.03 8.62
CA LEU A 94 -3.34 -0.94 9.70
C LEU A 94 -4.30 -0.96 10.90
N LYS A 95 -5.03 0.15 11.13
CA LYS A 95 -6.05 0.23 12.19
C LYS A 95 -7.30 -0.60 11.88
N VAL A 96 -7.62 -0.76 10.59
CA VAL A 96 -8.82 -1.48 10.15
C VAL A 96 -8.56 -2.93 9.77
N LEU A 97 -7.29 -3.30 9.52
CA LEU A 97 -6.93 -4.69 9.27
C LEU A 97 -6.88 -5.47 10.58
N PRO A 98 -7.40 -6.71 10.62
CA PRO A 98 -7.29 -7.55 11.81
C PRO A 98 -5.83 -7.75 12.20
N THR A 99 -5.56 -7.79 13.50
CA THR A 99 -4.27 -8.24 14.04
C THR A 99 -4.22 -9.77 13.94
N ASP A 100 -3.04 -10.34 13.77
CA ASP A 100 -2.90 -11.79 13.85
C ASP A 100 -3.46 -12.27 15.21
N PRO A 101 -4.18 -13.41 15.24
CA PRO A 101 -4.60 -13.98 16.50
C PRO A 101 -3.34 -14.30 17.31
N THR A 102 -3.23 -13.68 18.49
CA THR A 102 -2.25 -14.06 19.52
C THR A 102 -2.40 -15.51 19.92
#